data_AF-A0A024FUE7-F1
#
_entry.id   AF-A0A024FUE7-F1
#
_cell.length_a   1.000
_cell.length_b   1.000
_cell.length_c   1.000
_cell.angle_alpha   90.00
_cell.angle_beta   90.00
_cell.angle_gamma   90.00
#
_symmetry.space_group_name_H-M   'P 1'
#
loop_
_entity.id
_entity.type
_entity.pdbx_description
1 polymer ?
#
loop_
_entity_poly.entity_id
_entity_poly.type
_entity_poly.pdbx_seq_one_letter_code
_entity_poly.pdbx_strand_id
1 'polypeptide(L)'
;MRPPKTLSTKTILSKLDPVKIKEDVEEREIEFKRTVGNTIISSLVTVMQKRKRSEKKHPKKFYRKVTMAISKKRPAEENVVRFIVLGNAGIPNYHVGMKFEGIHAAIGDKLVSLKDNIDFVVMTGDNFLGKGVWGCDDPQWEKVWFERLKVEELGVPWFTVLGDRDMLGDASTQYNFHKCEGKERMSKYWITPSENYLLVIDETVKMLFVNTNRKKSKVSRWIRKNRPNIVVGHHFIPQKSQGEGQAVENFITYISGHEPVLKHVKEGKTSYIVVGTSGDLMTYSFSDCPNAVTMDGMDGCGNGPTEHYNHKSYGFALITVAKDDNAKQVELHTYHHYENGRSHWDVQIG
;
A
#
# COMPACT_ATOMS: atom_id res chain seq x y z
N MET A 1 15.52 -39.05 -70.17
CA MET A 1 15.07 -39.40 -68.80
C MET A 1 15.97 -38.72 -67.77
N ARG A 2 15.42 -37.77 -67.01
CA ARG A 2 15.89 -37.25 -65.70
C ARG A 2 14.64 -36.75 -64.94
N PRO A 3 14.62 -36.82 -63.59
CA PRO A 3 13.44 -37.22 -62.81
C PRO A 3 12.47 -36.08 -62.46
N PRO A 4 11.23 -36.38 -62.02
CA PRO A 4 10.25 -35.38 -61.62
C PRO A 4 10.68 -34.69 -60.31
N LYS A 5 10.71 -33.35 -60.34
CA LYS A 5 10.93 -32.52 -59.15
C LYS A 5 9.68 -32.53 -58.29
N THR A 6 9.82 -33.04 -57.07
CA THR A 6 8.89 -32.89 -55.95
C THR A 6 8.56 -31.42 -55.70
N LEU A 7 7.30 -31.02 -55.89
CA LEU A 7 6.79 -29.74 -55.40
C LEU A 7 6.70 -29.81 -53.88
N SER A 8 7.62 -29.09 -53.23
CA SER A 8 7.50 -28.70 -51.83
C SER A 8 6.24 -27.85 -51.65
N THR A 9 5.48 -28.16 -50.61
CA THR A 9 4.26 -27.52 -50.09
C THR A 9 4.42 -26.05 -49.64
N LYS A 10 5.30 -25.30 -50.31
CA LYS A 10 5.27 -23.83 -50.31
C LYS A 10 4.30 -23.39 -51.39
N THR A 11 3.06 -23.13 -51.00
CA THR A 11 2.10 -22.16 -51.57
C THR A 11 0.70 -22.74 -51.38
N ILE A 12 0.15 -22.53 -50.18
CA ILE A 12 -1.26 -22.22 -49.86
C ILE A 12 -1.27 -22.18 -48.33
N LEU A 13 -0.97 -21.00 -47.79
CA LEU A 13 -1.51 -20.47 -46.53
C LEU A 13 -1.09 -19.00 -46.49
N SER A 14 -1.87 -18.25 -47.25
CA SER A 14 -2.02 -16.80 -47.18
C SER A 14 -2.38 -16.34 -45.76
N LYS A 15 -1.79 -15.20 -45.37
CA LYS A 15 -2.47 -14.15 -44.58
C LYS A 15 -2.99 -14.57 -43.19
N LEU A 16 -2.07 -14.78 -42.26
CA LEU A 16 -2.26 -14.35 -40.88
C LEU A 16 -0.95 -13.68 -40.48
N ASP A 17 -0.96 -12.36 -40.34
CA ASP A 17 0.14 -11.66 -39.67
C ASP A 17 0.29 -12.29 -38.28
N PRO A 18 1.49 -12.80 -37.91
CA PRO A 18 1.70 -13.23 -36.55
C PRO A 18 1.54 -11.99 -35.67
N VAL A 19 0.55 -12.04 -34.78
CA VAL A 19 0.35 -11.05 -33.72
C VAL A 19 1.71 -10.82 -33.07
N LYS A 20 2.33 -9.66 -33.33
CA LYS A 20 3.51 -9.21 -32.61
C LYS A 20 3.12 -9.09 -31.14
N ILE A 21 3.40 -10.12 -30.35
CA ILE A 21 3.39 -10.05 -28.90
C ILE A 21 4.40 -8.96 -28.55
N LYS A 22 3.92 -7.82 -28.04
CA LYS A 22 4.78 -6.71 -27.61
C LYS A 22 5.48 -7.15 -26.32
N GLU A 23 6.76 -7.51 -26.41
CA GLU A 23 7.67 -7.81 -25.28
C GLU A 23 7.82 -6.67 -24.23
N ASP A 24 7.14 -5.54 -24.41
CA ASP A 24 7.30 -4.31 -23.64
C ASP A 24 6.27 -4.14 -22.50
N VAL A 25 5.42 -5.13 -22.22
CA VAL A 25 4.40 -5.04 -21.14
C VAL A 25 4.48 -6.26 -20.25
N GLU A 26 4.78 -6.04 -18.97
CA GLU A 26 4.63 -7.05 -17.92
C GLU A 26 3.21 -6.92 -17.37
N GLU A 27 2.39 -7.93 -17.64
CA GLU A 27 1.01 -8.05 -17.15
C GLU A 27 0.94 -9.22 -16.18
N ARG A 28 0.35 -8.99 -15.01
CA ARG A 28 0.18 -10.01 -13.98
C ARG A 28 -1.25 -9.98 -13.50
N GLU A 29 -1.89 -11.14 -13.49
CA GLU A 29 -3.22 -11.35 -12.93
C GLU A 29 -3.11 -12.17 -11.66
N ILE A 30 -3.76 -11.70 -10.60
CA ILE A 30 -3.73 -12.35 -9.29
C ILE A 30 -5.17 -12.45 -8.81
N GLU A 31 -5.63 -13.68 -8.62
CA GLU A 31 -6.97 -13.97 -8.13
C GLU A 31 -6.93 -14.24 -6.62
N PHE A 32 -7.76 -13.51 -5.88
CA PHE A 32 -8.00 -13.72 -4.46
C PHE A 32 -9.38 -14.32 -4.28
N LYS A 33 -9.48 -15.49 -3.66
CA LYS A 33 -10.76 -16.16 -3.36
C LYS A 33 -10.87 -16.38 -1.87
N ARG A 34 -12.03 -16.02 -1.31
CA ARG A 34 -12.31 -16.20 0.12
C ARG A 34 -13.77 -16.59 0.32
N THR A 35 -14.01 -17.38 1.35
CA THR A 35 -15.35 -17.78 1.76
C THR A 35 -15.79 -16.89 2.92
N VAL A 36 -16.88 -16.15 2.73
CA VAL A 36 -17.53 -15.32 3.75
C VAL A 36 -18.93 -15.88 4.00
N GLY A 37 -19.12 -16.53 5.15
CA GLY A 37 -20.31 -17.34 5.40
C GLY A 37 -20.49 -18.42 4.33
N ASN A 38 -21.57 -18.35 3.56
CA ASN A 38 -21.87 -19.30 2.47
C ASN A 38 -21.51 -18.76 1.07
N THR A 39 -20.90 -17.57 0.99
CA THR A 39 -20.60 -16.91 -0.29
C THR A 39 -19.09 -16.95 -0.56
N ILE A 40 -18.72 -17.30 -1.78
CA ILE A 40 -17.34 -17.15 -2.26
C ILE A 40 -17.20 -15.77 -2.89
N ILE A 41 -16.46 -14.89 -2.24
CA ILE A 41 -16.06 -13.60 -2.76
C ILE A 41 -14.75 -13.79 -3.51
N SER A 42 -14.67 -13.22 -4.71
CA SER A 42 -13.42 -13.23 -5.49
C SER A 42 -13.04 -11.83 -5.93
N SER A 43 -11.74 -11.54 -5.94
CA SER A 43 -11.19 -10.31 -6.50
C SER A 43 -10.09 -10.66 -7.49
N LEU A 44 -10.19 -10.11 -8.70
CA LEU A 44 -9.16 -10.22 -9.72
C LEU A 44 -8.37 -8.91 -9.76
N VAL A 45 -7.07 -8.98 -9.47
CA VAL A 45 -6.16 -7.84 -9.56
C VAL A 45 -5.30 -8.01 -10.80
N THR A 46 -5.41 -7.08 -11.74
CA THR A 46 -4.56 -7.01 -12.93
C THR A 46 -3.57 -5.87 -12.79
N VAL A 47 -2.29 -6.20 -12.77
CA VAL A 47 -1.17 -5.27 -12.68
C VAL A 47 -0.54 -5.11 -14.06
N MET A 48 -0.67 -3.92 -14.65
CA MET A 48 -0.04 -3.60 -15.92
C MET A 48 1.19 -2.70 -15.73
N GLN A 49 2.37 -3.21 -16.07
CA GLN A 49 3.64 -2.49 -16.06
C GLN A 49 4.20 -2.39 -17.49
N LYS A 50 4.05 -1.22 -18.14
CA LYS A 50 4.71 -0.99 -19.43
C LYS A 50 6.19 -0.67 -19.24
N ARG A 51 7.09 -1.51 -19.74
CA ARG A 51 8.48 -1.15 -20.03
C ARG A 51 8.50 -0.36 -21.33
N LYS A 52 9.48 0.54 -21.47
CA LYS A 52 9.74 1.20 -22.75
C LYS A 52 11.12 0.76 -23.21
N ARG A 53 11.25 0.21 -24.42
CA ARG A 53 12.53 0.17 -25.15
C ARG A 53 13.12 1.59 -25.20
N SER A 54 14.40 1.72 -24.89
CA SER A 54 15.10 3.00 -24.81
C SER A 54 16.42 2.95 -25.57
N GLU A 55 16.49 3.64 -26.72
CA GLU A 55 17.73 4.03 -27.40
C GLU A 55 18.27 5.40 -26.90
N LYS A 56 17.71 6.03 -25.86
CA LYS A 56 18.15 7.36 -25.39
C LYS A 56 18.45 7.41 -23.88
N LYS A 57 19.57 8.07 -23.54
CA LYS A 57 20.23 8.19 -22.21
C LYS A 57 19.40 8.62 -20.99
N HIS A 58 18.10 8.91 -21.10
CA HIS A 58 17.27 9.26 -19.94
C HIS A 58 15.85 8.66 -20.04
N PRO A 59 15.48 7.69 -19.17
CA PRO A 59 14.17 7.03 -19.23
C PRO A 59 13.06 8.00 -18.81
N LYS A 60 12.12 8.28 -19.72
CA LYS A 60 10.94 9.12 -19.46
C LYS A 60 9.66 8.30 -19.53
N LYS A 61 9.08 8.09 -18.33
CA LYS A 61 7.67 7.77 -18.00
C LYS A 61 7.24 6.30 -18.12
N PHE A 62 7.05 5.68 -16.96
CA PHE A 62 6.22 4.49 -16.77
C PHE A 62 4.76 4.91 -16.62
N TYR A 63 3.83 4.25 -17.32
CA TYR A 63 2.41 4.27 -16.95
C TYR A 63 2.13 2.93 -16.30
N ARG A 64 1.81 2.96 -15.00
CA ARG A 64 1.58 1.76 -14.19
C ARG A 64 0.19 1.90 -13.60
N LYS A 65 -0.73 1.12 -14.16
CA LYS A 65 -2.15 1.06 -13.79
C LYS A 65 -2.39 -0.31 -13.19
N VAL A 66 -3.09 -0.33 -12.07
CA VAL A 66 -3.64 -1.53 -11.46
C VAL A 66 -5.15 -1.45 -11.61
N THR A 67 -5.78 -2.55 -12.01
CA THR A 67 -7.24 -2.68 -11.97
C THR A 67 -7.59 -3.79 -11.00
N MET A 68 -8.69 -3.60 -10.27
CA MET A 68 -9.25 -4.61 -9.38
C MET A 68 -10.73 -4.75 -9.71
N ALA A 69 -11.15 -5.97 -10.03
CA ALA A 69 -12.54 -6.31 -10.21
C ALA A 69 -12.99 -7.16 -9.02
N ILE A 70 -14.05 -6.74 -8.32
CA ILE A 70 -14.60 -7.48 -7.18
C ILE A 70 -15.90 -8.17 -7.60
N SER A 71 -15.93 -9.49 -7.50
CA SER A 71 -17.05 -10.32 -7.94
C SER A 71 -17.73 -11.02 -6.77
N LYS A 72 -19.06 -11.21 -6.89
CA LYS A 72 -19.90 -12.00 -5.99
C LYS A 72 -19.89 -11.50 -4.53
N LYS A 73 -20.07 -10.19 -4.34
CA LYS A 73 -20.38 -9.65 -3.01
C LYS A 73 -21.82 -9.99 -2.60
N ARG A 74 -22.10 -9.86 -1.31
CA ARG A 74 -23.51 -9.83 -0.84
C ARG A 74 -24.21 -8.61 -1.46
N PRO A 75 -25.49 -8.68 -1.84
CA PRO A 75 -26.20 -7.58 -2.50
C PRO A 75 -26.13 -6.23 -1.74
N ALA A 76 -26.23 -6.27 -0.41
CA ALA A 76 -26.12 -5.08 0.43
C ALA A 76 -24.71 -4.44 0.44
N GLU A 77 -23.71 -5.09 -0.17
CA GLU A 77 -22.31 -4.69 -0.17
C GLU A 77 -21.74 -4.52 -1.59
N GLU A 78 -22.53 -4.77 -2.64
CA GLU A 78 -22.08 -4.65 -4.03
C GLU A 78 -21.63 -3.23 -4.36
N ASN A 79 -22.31 -2.24 -3.79
CA ASN A 79 -22.06 -0.82 -4.06
C ASN A 79 -20.96 -0.19 -3.20
N VAL A 80 -20.31 -0.96 -2.31
CA VAL A 80 -19.26 -0.42 -1.44
C VAL A 80 -17.94 -1.11 -1.65
N VAL A 81 -16.88 -0.36 -1.39
CA VAL A 81 -15.51 -0.86 -1.29
C VAL A 81 -15.04 -0.61 0.14
N ARG A 82 -14.53 -1.64 0.81
CA ARG A 82 -14.07 -1.57 2.20
C ARG A 82 -12.61 -1.95 2.29
N PHE A 83 -11.80 -1.14 2.95
CA PHE A 83 -10.38 -1.42 3.08
C PHE A 83 -9.80 -0.92 4.38
N ILE A 84 -8.79 -1.64 4.85
CA ILE A 84 -7.99 -1.21 6.00
C ILE A 84 -6.86 -0.31 5.53
N VAL A 85 -6.55 0.70 6.32
CA VAL A 85 -5.36 1.55 6.15
C VAL A 85 -4.44 1.33 7.33
N LEU A 86 -3.19 0.99 7.04
CA LEU A 86 -2.09 0.90 7.99
C LEU A 86 -1.02 1.94 7.63
N GLY A 87 -0.32 2.46 8.61
CA GLY A 87 0.84 3.30 8.36
C GLY A 87 1.84 3.27 9.51
N ASN A 88 3.11 3.51 9.18
CA ASN A 88 4.24 3.30 10.07
C ASN A 88 4.17 1.88 10.68
N ALA A 89 3.85 0.89 9.84
CA ALA A 89 3.44 -0.44 10.27
C ALA A 89 4.62 -1.35 10.68
N GLY A 90 5.86 -0.94 10.40
CA GLY A 90 7.05 -1.70 10.78
C GLY A 90 7.27 -1.76 12.30
N ILE A 91 8.35 -2.42 12.70
CA ILE A 91 8.76 -2.51 14.11
C ILE A 91 10.13 -1.83 14.26
N PRO A 92 10.29 -0.84 15.16
CA PRO A 92 11.59 -0.27 15.42
C PRO A 92 12.56 -1.34 15.89
N ASN A 93 13.84 -1.22 15.54
CA ASN A 93 14.88 -2.09 16.10
C ASN A 93 14.67 -3.60 15.86
N TYR A 94 13.89 -3.99 14.85
CA TYR A 94 13.63 -5.40 14.52
C TYR A 94 14.94 -6.20 14.34
N HIS A 95 15.92 -5.65 13.63
CA HIS A 95 17.21 -6.32 13.38
C HIS A 95 18.10 -6.47 14.62
N VAL A 96 17.76 -5.82 15.75
CA VAL A 96 18.51 -5.94 17.01
C VAL A 96 17.70 -6.65 18.11
N GLY A 97 16.67 -7.41 17.72
CA GLY A 97 16.02 -8.41 18.59
C GLY A 97 14.75 -7.96 19.31
N MET A 98 14.05 -6.94 18.83
CA MET A 98 12.75 -6.57 19.39
C MET A 98 11.69 -7.68 19.23
N LYS A 99 10.83 -7.82 20.24
CA LYS A 99 9.79 -8.84 20.31
C LYS A 99 8.44 -8.31 19.83
N PHE A 100 7.64 -9.21 19.26
CA PHE A 100 6.28 -8.96 18.77
C PHE A 100 5.24 -8.98 19.90
N GLU A 101 5.39 -8.13 20.91
CA GLU A 101 4.51 -8.10 22.10
C GLU A 101 3.49 -6.93 22.06
N GLY A 102 2.48 -6.97 22.93
CA GLY A 102 1.49 -5.91 23.08
C GLY A 102 0.70 -5.62 21.79
N ILE A 103 0.72 -4.37 21.34
CA ILE A 103 0.08 -3.96 20.07
C ILE A 103 0.57 -4.78 18.89
N HIS A 104 1.85 -5.16 18.86
CA HIS A 104 2.40 -5.86 17.71
C HIS A 104 1.79 -7.24 17.53
N ALA A 105 1.43 -7.93 18.62
CA ALA A 105 0.64 -9.15 18.57
C ALA A 105 -0.84 -8.86 18.29
N ALA A 106 -1.41 -7.86 18.97
CA ALA A 106 -2.86 -7.59 18.94
C ALA A 106 -3.37 -7.10 17.57
N ILE A 107 -2.56 -6.38 16.80
CA ILE A 107 -3.02 -5.80 15.53
C ILE A 107 -3.39 -6.88 14.52
N GLY A 108 -2.56 -7.92 14.36
CA GLY A 108 -2.84 -9.02 13.43
C GLY A 108 -4.15 -9.72 13.73
N ASP A 109 -4.41 -10.01 15.00
CA ASP A 109 -5.66 -10.61 15.46
C ASP A 109 -6.87 -9.71 15.16
N LYS A 110 -6.73 -8.41 15.42
CA LYS A 110 -7.78 -7.44 15.12
C LYS A 110 -8.05 -7.34 13.62
N LEU A 111 -7.02 -7.33 12.77
CA LEU A 111 -7.18 -7.34 11.32
C LEU A 111 -7.95 -8.58 10.85
N VAL A 112 -7.56 -9.77 11.32
CA VAL A 112 -8.22 -11.02 10.95
C VAL A 112 -9.68 -11.06 11.39
N SER A 113 -10.03 -10.43 12.53
CA SER A 113 -11.43 -10.28 12.94
C SER A 113 -12.30 -9.50 11.93
N LEU A 114 -11.67 -8.69 11.07
CA LEU A 114 -12.33 -7.90 10.02
C LEU A 114 -12.25 -8.53 8.62
N LYS A 115 -11.62 -9.70 8.46
CA LYS A 115 -11.31 -10.29 7.14
C LYS A 115 -12.54 -10.40 6.24
N ASP A 116 -13.70 -10.75 6.80
CA ASP A 116 -14.95 -10.95 6.05
C ASP A 116 -15.62 -9.64 5.60
N ASN A 117 -15.15 -8.50 6.11
CA ASN A 117 -15.73 -7.18 5.88
C ASN A 117 -14.81 -6.25 5.08
N ILE A 118 -13.70 -6.74 4.53
CA ILE A 118 -12.72 -5.95 3.79
C ILE A 118 -12.45 -6.56 2.41
N ASP A 119 -12.07 -5.71 1.46
CA ASP A 119 -11.68 -6.09 0.10
C ASP A 119 -10.16 -6.10 -0.10
N PHE A 120 -9.46 -5.19 0.58
CA PHE A 120 -8.00 -5.03 0.50
C PHE A 120 -7.44 -4.25 1.69
N VAL A 121 -6.10 -4.20 1.74
CA VAL A 121 -5.35 -3.38 2.68
C VAL A 121 -4.54 -2.32 1.93
N VAL A 122 -4.43 -1.14 2.51
CA VAL A 122 -3.59 -0.04 2.07
C VAL A 122 -2.50 0.20 3.11
N MET A 123 -1.25 0.32 2.69
CA MET A 123 -0.16 0.80 3.55
C MET A 123 0.33 2.17 3.08
N THR A 124 0.34 3.14 4.00
CA THR A 124 0.74 4.52 3.72
C THR A 124 2.26 4.75 3.79
N GLY A 125 3.06 3.68 3.84
CA GLY A 125 4.52 3.78 3.90
C GLY A 125 5.08 3.67 5.32
N ASP A 126 6.41 3.70 5.39
CA ASP A 126 7.17 3.16 6.52
C ASP A 126 6.68 1.74 6.83
N ASN A 127 6.60 0.95 5.74
CA ASN A 127 6.14 -0.42 5.78
C ASN A 127 7.08 -1.25 6.66
N PHE A 128 8.37 -0.92 6.57
CA PHE A 128 9.45 -1.48 7.37
C PHE A 128 10.21 -0.32 8.02
N LEU A 129 10.28 -0.32 9.35
CA LEU A 129 10.98 0.72 10.12
C LEU A 129 12.50 0.45 10.13
N GLY A 130 13.27 1.44 10.58
CA GLY A 130 14.73 1.41 10.45
C GLY A 130 15.19 1.86 9.07
N LYS A 131 15.86 0.98 8.32
CA LYS A 131 16.36 1.24 6.95
C LYS A 131 15.59 0.45 5.89
N GLY A 132 14.28 0.31 6.05
CA GLY A 132 13.46 -0.49 5.14
C GLY A 132 13.92 -1.95 5.11
N VAL A 133 13.71 -2.62 3.97
CA VAL A 133 14.28 -3.95 3.68
C VAL A 133 15.57 -3.83 2.87
N TRP A 134 16.49 -4.79 3.02
CA TRP A 134 17.76 -4.80 2.28
C TRP A 134 17.75 -5.67 1.02
N GLY A 135 16.68 -6.43 0.80
CA GLY A 135 16.53 -7.30 -0.37
C GLY A 135 15.39 -8.30 -0.23
N CYS A 136 15.32 -9.25 -1.16
CA CYS A 136 14.30 -10.31 -1.20
C CYS A 136 14.30 -11.20 0.06
N ASP A 137 15.47 -11.41 0.66
CA ASP A 137 15.67 -12.30 1.81
C ASP A 137 15.67 -11.57 3.15
N ASP A 138 15.30 -10.30 3.16
CA ASP A 138 15.15 -9.58 4.43
C ASP A 138 14.05 -10.24 5.28
N PRO A 139 14.34 -10.67 6.52
CA PRO A 139 13.38 -11.38 7.36
C PRO A 139 12.18 -10.53 7.78
N GLN A 140 12.24 -9.20 7.62
CA GLN A 140 11.08 -8.34 7.85
C GLN A 140 9.89 -8.68 6.93
N TRP A 141 10.14 -9.15 5.70
CA TRP A 141 9.06 -9.61 4.81
C TRP A 141 8.20 -10.68 5.47
N GLU A 142 8.85 -11.70 6.03
CA GLU A 142 8.16 -12.82 6.67
C GLU A 142 7.65 -12.45 8.06
N LYS A 143 8.51 -11.91 8.92
CA LYS A 143 8.17 -11.71 10.34
C LYS A 143 7.32 -10.49 10.61
N VAL A 144 7.68 -9.33 10.02
CA VAL A 144 7.02 -8.05 10.30
C VAL A 144 5.76 -7.88 9.48
N TRP A 145 5.82 -8.20 8.18
CA TRP A 145 4.66 -8.06 7.30
C TRP A 145 3.80 -9.32 7.27
N PHE A 146 4.35 -10.45 6.83
CA PHE A 146 3.53 -11.63 6.50
C PHE A 146 2.91 -12.32 7.72
N GLU A 147 3.72 -12.67 8.73
CA GLU A 147 3.29 -13.38 9.94
C GLU A 147 2.55 -12.45 10.91
N ARG A 148 3.19 -11.36 11.36
CA ARG A 148 2.60 -10.47 12.36
C ARG A 148 1.29 -9.83 11.90
N LEU A 149 1.20 -9.39 10.65
CA LEU A 149 -0.04 -8.81 10.12
C LEU A 149 -1.00 -9.85 9.54
N LYS A 150 -0.69 -11.14 9.68
CA LYS A 150 -1.53 -12.28 9.27
C LYS A 150 -2.01 -12.16 7.82
N VAL A 151 -1.09 -11.79 6.93
CA VAL A 151 -1.37 -11.46 5.52
C VAL A 151 -2.07 -12.61 4.80
N GLU A 152 -1.62 -13.84 5.01
CA GLU A 152 -2.21 -15.02 4.39
C GLU A 152 -3.63 -15.30 4.90
N GLU A 153 -3.86 -15.17 6.21
CA GLU A 153 -5.18 -15.40 6.83
C GLU A 153 -6.22 -14.35 6.38
N LEU A 154 -5.79 -13.10 6.16
CA LEU A 154 -6.63 -12.04 5.60
C LEU A 154 -7.02 -12.34 4.15
N GLY A 155 -6.07 -12.87 3.37
CA GLY A 155 -6.33 -13.39 2.02
C GLY A 155 -6.71 -12.32 0.98
N VAL A 156 -6.34 -11.06 1.19
CA VAL A 156 -6.68 -9.92 0.32
C VAL A 156 -5.43 -9.23 -0.25
N PRO A 157 -5.51 -8.48 -1.36
CA PRO A 157 -4.38 -7.72 -1.87
C PRO A 157 -3.98 -6.57 -0.92
N TRP A 158 -2.68 -6.25 -0.91
CA TRP A 158 -2.07 -5.16 -0.15
C TRP A 158 -1.47 -4.13 -1.10
N PHE A 159 -2.00 -2.92 -1.11
CA PHE A 159 -1.50 -1.82 -1.93
C PHE A 159 -0.66 -0.87 -1.09
N THR A 160 0.62 -0.68 -1.42
CA THR A 160 1.52 0.11 -0.58
C THR A 160 2.09 1.34 -1.31
N VAL A 161 2.44 2.37 -0.54
CA VAL A 161 3.48 3.35 -0.91
C VAL A 161 4.70 3.15 -0.03
N LEU A 162 5.82 3.79 -0.37
CA LEU A 162 7.02 3.78 0.46
C LEU A 162 7.09 5.07 1.28
N GLY A 163 7.48 4.94 2.55
CA GLY A 163 7.83 6.06 3.43
C GLY A 163 9.31 6.39 3.38
N ASP A 164 9.75 7.38 4.17
CA ASP A 164 11.16 7.79 4.14
C ASP A 164 12.09 6.70 4.67
N ARG A 165 11.63 5.85 5.62
CA ARG A 165 12.42 4.73 6.14
C ARG A 165 12.64 3.65 5.10
N ASP A 166 11.59 3.34 4.33
CA ASP A 166 11.67 2.40 3.21
C ASP A 166 12.70 2.83 2.17
N MET A 167 12.88 4.14 1.97
CA MET A 167 13.81 4.71 1.00
C MET A 167 15.28 4.64 1.43
N LEU A 168 15.57 4.35 2.70
CA LEU A 168 16.93 4.19 3.22
C LEU A 168 17.53 2.80 2.92
N GLY A 169 16.68 1.82 2.59
CA GLY A 169 17.08 0.47 2.20
C GLY A 169 17.04 0.25 0.69
N ASP A 170 16.84 -1.02 0.30
CA ASP A 170 16.55 -1.38 -1.08
C ASP A 170 15.06 -1.18 -1.39
N ALA A 171 14.68 0.08 -1.59
CA ALA A 171 13.36 0.47 -2.06
C ALA A 171 12.95 -0.23 -3.37
N SER A 172 13.93 -0.63 -4.20
CA SER A 172 13.65 -1.28 -5.48
C SER A 172 13.09 -2.70 -5.31
N THR A 173 13.50 -3.40 -4.25
CA THR A 173 12.93 -4.71 -3.89
C THR A 173 11.45 -4.59 -3.59
N GLN A 174 10.98 -3.56 -2.87
CA GLN A 174 9.55 -3.38 -2.61
C GLN A 174 8.73 -3.17 -3.89
N TYR A 175 9.34 -2.69 -4.99
CA TYR A 175 8.66 -2.57 -6.29
C TYR A 175 8.69 -3.84 -7.15
N ASN A 176 9.62 -4.75 -6.84
CA ASN A 176 9.89 -5.95 -7.61
C ASN A 176 9.77 -7.21 -6.76
N PHE A 177 9.11 -7.15 -5.60
CA PHE A 177 9.06 -8.27 -4.66
C PHE A 177 8.43 -9.52 -5.27
N HIS A 178 7.53 -9.35 -6.24
CA HIS A 178 6.97 -10.43 -7.05
C HIS A 178 7.95 -11.16 -7.96
N LYS A 179 9.18 -10.66 -8.09
CA LYS A 179 10.28 -11.27 -8.84
C LYS A 179 11.28 -11.98 -7.92
N CYS A 180 11.09 -11.90 -6.60
CA CYS A 180 11.94 -12.58 -5.64
C CYS A 180 11.67 -14.09 -5.69
N GLU A 181 12.68 -14.85 -6.10
CA GLU A 181 12.62 -16.31 -6.18
C GLU A 181 12.33 -16.92 -4.80
N GLY A 182 11.40 -17.88 -4.74
CA GLY A 182 11.03 -18.57 -3.50
C GLY A 182 10.16 -17.74 -2.55
N LYS A 183 9.72 -16.53 -2.96
CA LYS A 183 8.82 -15.67 -2.19
C LYS A 183 7.41 -15.60 -2.78
N GLU A 184 7.02 -16.51 -3.67
CA GLU A 184 5.74 -16.49 -4.41
C GLU A 184 4.53 -16.51 -3.47
N ARG A 185 4.61 -17.29 -2.38
CA ARG A 185 3.56 -17.39 -1.36
C ARG A 185 3.23 -16.03 -0.74
N MET A 186 4.25 -15.21 -0.47
CA MET A 186 4.10 -13.90 0.14
C MET A 186 3.84 -12.82 -0.92
N SER A 187 4.68 -12.78 -1.95
CA SER A 187 4.74 -11.68 -2.92
C SER A 187 3.48 -11.48 -3.76
N LYS A 188 2.63 -12.51 -3.89
CA LYS A 188 1.31 -12.37 -4.53
C LYS A 188 0.40 -11.35 -3.82
N TYR A 189 0.56 -11.16 -2.51
CA TYR A 189 -0.24 -10.20 -1.73
C TYR A 189 0.29 -8.76 -1.86
N TRP A 190 1.58 -8.58 -2.15
CA TRP A 190 2.23 -7.27 -2.17
C TRP A 190 2.12 -6.57 -3.53
N ILE A 191 1.19 -5.62 -3.64
CA ILE A 191 0.87 -4.92 -4.90
C ILE A 191 1.44 -3.49 -4.88
N THR A 192 2.73 -3.38 -5.18
CA THR A 192 3.43 -2.09 -5.26
C THR A 192 4.19 -2.00 -6.57
N PRO A 193 3.52 -1.77 -7.70
CA PRO A 193 4.17 -1.87 -9.01
C PRO A 193 5.17 -0.73 -9.29
N SER A 194 5.20 0.34 -8.48
CA SER A 194 6.05 1.53 -8.67
C SER A 194 6.02 2.49 -7.50
N GLU A 195 6.92 3.48 -7.53
CA GLU A 195 6.84 4.71 -6.73
C GLU A 195 5.47 5.41 -6.81
N ASN A 196 4.83 5.45 -7.98
CA ASN A 196 3.50 6.06 -8.14
C ASN A 196 2.67 5.20 -9.08
N TYR A 197 1.42 4.90 -8.72
CA TYR A 197 0.51 4.13 -9.56
C TYR A 197 -0.95 4.51 -9.32
N LEU A 198 -1.80 4.19 -10.29
CA LEU A 198 -3.25 4.38 -10.21
C LEU A 198 -3.90 3.01 -10.05
N LEU A 199 -4.64 2.82 -8.97
CA LEU A 199 -5.57 1.72 -8.80
C LEU A 199 -6.97 2.17 -9.25
N VAL A 200 -7.62 1.35 -10.06
CA VAL A 200 -9.01 1.55 -10.49
C VAL A 200 -9.82 0.31 -10.10
N ILE A 201 -10.80 0.50 -9.23
CA ILE A 201 -11.63 -0.58 -8.67
C ILE A 201 -13.01 -0.50 -9.31
N ASP A 202 -13.44 -1.59 -9.94
CA ASP A 202 -14.74 -1.72 -10.61
C ASP A 202 -15.06 -0.49 -11.49
N GLU A 203 -14.02 0.06 -12.16
CA GLU A 203 -14.06 1.25 -13.03
C GLU A 203 -14.52 2.57 -12.39
N THR A 204 -14.95 2.54 -11.14
CA THR A 204 -15.64 3.62 -10.42
C THR A 204 -14.70 4.33 -9.44
N VAL A 205 -14.02 3.58 -8.57
CA VAL A 205 -13.15 4.15 -7.52
C VAL A 205 -11.71 4.22 -8.02
N LYS A 206 -11.17 5.43 -8.11
CA LYS A 206 -9.77 5.71 -8.51
C LYS A 206 -8.96 6.12 -7.29
N MET A 207 -7.96 5.30 -6.95
CA MET A 207 -7.01 5.57 -5.88
C MET A 207 -5.63 5.83 -6.48
N LEU A 208 -5.07 7.00 -6.20
CA LEU A 208 -3.74 7.37 -6.67
C LEU A 208 -2.72 7.22 -5.53
N PHE A 209 -1.81 6.27 -5.68
CA PHE A 209 -0.72 6.00 -4.75
C PHE A 209 0.51 6.81 -5.20
N VAL A 210 1.06 7.63 -4.31
CA VAL A 210 2.12 8.59 -4.63
C VAL A 210 3.30 8.51 -3.68
N ASN A 211 4.52 8.52 -4.23
CA ASN A 211 5.74 8.67 -3.45
C ASN A 211 5.93 10.16 -3.09
N THR A 212 5.69 10.47 -1.83
CA THR A 212 5.78 11.82 -1.25
C THR A 212 7.18 12.19 -0.79
N ASN A 213 8.13 11.23 -0.78
CA ASN A 213 9.53 11.46 -0.40
C ASN A 213 10.31 12.21 -1.50
N ARG A 214 9.68 12.41 -2.67
CA ARG A 214 10.21 13.15 -3.82
C ARG A 214 9.47 14.49 -4.02
N LYS A 215 9.99 15.35 -4.89
CA LYS A 215 9.49 16.73 -5.13
C LYS A 215 7.96 16.83 -5.30
N LYS A 216 7.31 17.62 -4.43
CA LYS A 216 5.84 17.87 -4.38
C LYS A 216 5.21 18.26 -5.72
N SER A 217 5.90 19.05 -6.55
CA SER A 217 5.40 19.51 -7.86
C SER A 217 5.13 18.38 -8.87
N LYS A 218 5.74 17.19 -8.71
CA LYS A 218 5.42 16.02 -9.53
C LYS A 218 4.08 15.42 -9.11
N VAL A 219 3.77 15.40 -7.83
CA VAL A 219 2.55 14.82 -7.27
C VAL A 219 1.31 15.58 -7.75
N SER A 220 1.31 16.91 -7.67
CA SER A 220 0.17 17.74 -8.12
C SER A 220 -0.18 17.53 -9.60
N ARG A 221 0.84 17.33 -10.45
CA ARG A 221 0.64 17.02 -11.88
C ARG A 221 -0.06 15.68 -12.08
N TRP A 222 0.28 14.67 -11.29
CA TRP A 222 -0.35 13.34 -11.36
C TRP A 222 -1.80 13.36 -10.87
N ILE A 223 -2.08 14.06 -9.77
CA ILE A 223 -3.44 14.25 -9.25
C ILE A 223 -4.32 14.91 -10.33
N ARG A 224 -3.87 16.05 -10.90
CA ARG A 224 -4.63 16.76 -11.94
C ARG A 224 -4.88 15.90 -13.19
N LYS A 225 -3.90 15.09 -13.59
CA LYS A 225 -4.00 14.23 -14.78
C LYS A 225 -5.01 13.09 -14.59
N ASN A 226 -4.99 12.44 -13.44
CA ASN A 226 -5.77 11.21 -13.23
C ASN A 226 -7.13 11.45 -12.56
N ARG A 227 -7.33 12.63 -11.92
CA ARG A 227 -8.56 13.00 -11.20
C ARG A 227 -9.05 11.88 -10.26
N PRO A 228 -8.23 11.47 -9.28
CA PRO A 228 -8.58 10.36 -8.40
C PRO A 228 -9.63 10.76 -7.37
N ASN A 229 -10.40 9.80 -6.87
CA ASN A 229 -11.30 9.97 -5.73
C ASN A 229 -10.48 10.05 -4.43
N ILE A 230 -9.42 9.23 -4.35
CA ILE A 230 -8.57 9.07 -3.16
C ILE A 230 -7.11 9.21 -3.55
N VAL A 231 -6.33 9.95 -2.77
CA VAL A 231 -4.87 10.00 -2.87
C VAL A 231 -4.26 9.37 -1.63
N VAL A 232 -3.32 8.45 -1.82
CA VAL A 232 -2.58 7.77 -0.75
C VAL A 232 -1.10 8.13 -0.87
N GLY A 233 -0.50 8.65 0.19
CA GLY A 233 0.92 9.01 0.25
C GLY A 233 1.49 8.81 1.64
N HIS A 234 2.80 8.95 1.81
CA HIS A 234 3.41 8.81 3.13
C HIS A 234 3.30 10.09 3.96
N HIS A 235 3.84 11.19 3.44
CA HIS A 235 3.78 12.49 4.09
C HIS A 235 2.46 13.20 3.77
N PHE A 236 2.00 14.03 4.70
CA PHE A 236 0.89 14.95 4.43
C PHE A 236 1.23 15.92 3.28
N ILE A 237 0.31 16.07 2.32
CA ILE A 237 0.40 17.11 1.29
C ILE A 237 -0.66 18.17 1.60
N PRO A 238 -0.27 19.35 2.08
CA PRO A 238 -1.21 20.43 2.32
C PRO A 238 -1.82 20.88 1.00
N GLN A 239 -3.16 20.91 0.93
CA GLN A 239 -3.87 21.46 -0.24
C GLN A 239 -3.56 22.96 -0.44
N LYS A 240 -3.16 23.67 0.63
CA LYS A 240 -2.90 25.13 0.68
C LYS A 240 -1.42 25.55 0.62
N SER A 241 -0.53 24.77 0.01
CA SER A 241 0.87 25.21 -0.18
C SER A 241 1.23 25.35 -1.66
N GLN A 242 0.87 26.51 -2.25
CA GLN A 242 1.81 27.41 -2.93
C GLN A 242 1.06 28.60 -3.55
N GLY A 243 1.61 29.80 -3.31
CA GLY A 243 1.26 30.99 -4.08
C GLY A 243 1.47 30.74 -5.57
N GLU A 244 0.65 31.41 -6.38
CA GLU A 244 0.66 31.41 -7.85
C GLU A 244 0.41 30.04 -8.52
N GLY A 245 -0.87 29.71 -8.72
CA GLY A 245 -1.29 28.79 -9.78
C GLY A 245 -2.18 27.63 -9.33
N GLN A 246 -3.49 27.88 -9.31
CA GLN A 246 -4.61 26.94 -9.32
C GLN A 246 -4.62 25.81 -8.27
N ALA A 247 -5.53 25.95 -7.31
CA ALA A 247 -5.94 24.87 -6.41
C ALA A 247 -6.28 23.60 -7.20
N VAL A 248 -5.75 22.46 -6.76
CA VAL A 248 -6.11 21.16 -7.32
C VAL A 248 -7.43 20.73 -6.64
N GLU A 249 -8.55 21.11 -7.24
CA GLU A 249 -9.92 20.91 -6.70
C GLU A 249 -10.50 19.50 -6.91
N ASN A 250 -9.75 18.56 -7.49
CA ASN A 250 -10.34 17.37 -8.12
C ASN A 250 -10.25 16.04 -7.35
N PHE A 251 -9.79 16.01 -6.08
CA PHE A 251 -9.84 14.80 -5.25
C PHE A 251 -10.44 15.11 -3.88
N ILE A 252 -11.19 14.15 -3.32
CA ILE A 252 -12.03 14.36 -2.14
C ILE A 252 -11.44 13.73 -0.87
N THR A 253 -10.46 12.84 -0.99
CA THR A 253 -9.86 12.14 0.17
C THR A 253 -8.35 12.08 0.02
N TYR A 254 -7.64 12.51 1.05
CA TYR A 254 -6.21 12.29 1.23
C TYR A 254 -5.97 11.34 2.40
N ILE A 255 -5.16 10.32 2.19
CA ILE A 255 -4.76 9.35 3.21
C ILE A 255 -3.24 9.38 3.34
N SER A 256 -2.73 9.60 4.56
CA SER A 256 -1.29 9.60 4.84
C SER A 256 -0.90 8.86 6.10
N GLY A 257 0.40 8.62 6.26
CA GLY A 257 1.03 8.17 7.50
C GLY A 257 2.03 9.21 7.98
N HIS A 258 3.26 8.77 8.28
CA HIS A 258 4.39 9.56 8.76
C HIS A 258 4.17 10.12 10.17
N GLU A 259 3.21 11.03 10.33
CA GLU A 259 2.86 11.59 11.62
C GLU A 259 2.28 10.48 12.53
N PRO A 260 2.78 10.31 13.76
CA PRO A 260 2.38 9.22 14.67
C PRO A 260 1.02 9.50 15.31
N VAL A 261 0.01 9.74 14.47
CA VAL A 261 -1.37 10.07 14.86
C VAL A 261 -2.36 9.23 14.07
N LEU A 262 -3.50 8.96 14.71
CA LEU A 262 -4.68 8.38 14.08
C LEU A 262 -5.78 9.45 14.09
N LYS A 263 -6.08 10.02 12.92
CA LYS A 263 -6.95 11.21 12.84
C LYS A 263 -7.72 11.26 11.53
N HIS A 264 -8.95 11.74 11.61
CA HIS A 264 -9.76 12.13 10.46
C HIS A 264 -10.24 13.58 10.61
N VAL A 265 -9.98 14.41 9.61
CA VAL A 265 -10.44 15.79 9.54
C VAL A 265 -11.21 15.99 8.24
N LYS A 266 -12.39 16.60 8.32
CA LYS A 266 -13.17 17.03 7.15
C LYS A 266 -13.09 18.55 7.01
N GLU A 267 -12.68 19.02 5.83
CA GLU A 267 -12.70 20.44 5.45
C GLU A 267 -13.52 20.58 4.16
N GLY A 268 -14.75 21.08 4.29
CA GLY A 268 -15.69 21.09 3.18
C GLY A 268 -15.97 19.68 2.66
N LYS A 269 -15.67 19.43 1.38
CA LYS A 269 -15.82 18.11 0.74
C LYS A 269 -14.57 17.22 0.87
N THR A 270 -13.46 17.78 1.37
CA THR A 270 -12.19 17.07 1.48
C THR A 270 -12.11 16.35 2.81
N SER A 271 -11.65 15.10 2.81
CA SER A 271 -11.27 14.35 4.00
C SER A 271 -9.77 14.15 4.03
N TYR A 272 -9.16 14.46 5.17
CA TYR A 272 -7.77 14.17 5.48
C TYR A 272 -7.75 13.09 6.55
N ILE A 273 -7.20 11.93 6.21
CA ILE A 273 -7.10 10.78 7.09
C ILE A 273 -5.61 10.51 7.30
N VAL A 274 -5.16 10.54 8.55
CA VAL A 274 -3.78 10.27 8.94
C VAL A 274 -3.77 9.00 9.79
N VAL A 275 -2.99 8.03 9.37
CA VAL A 275 -2.79 6.73 10.03
C VAL A 275 -1.30 6.48 10.09
N GLY A 276 -0.67 6.80 11.21
CA GLY A 276 0.77 6.56 11.45
C GLY A 276 1.06 5.79 12.73
N THR A 277 0.12 4.97 13.19
CA THR A 277 0.18 4.33 14.54
C THR A 277 -0.01 2.81 14.50
N SER A 278 0.20 2.17 13.36
CA SER A 278 -0.08 0.73 13.18
C SER A 278 1.08 -0.21 13.54
N GLY A 279 2.30 0.32 13.58
CA GLY A 279 3.50 -0.41 13.98
C GLY A 279 3.97 0.10 15.32
N ASP A 280 4.56 1.29 15.32
CA ASP A 280 4.95 1.97 16.56
C ASP A 280 4.73 3.49 16.49
N LEU A 281 4.73 4.13 17.65
CA LEU A 281 4.82 5.57 17.78
C LEU A 281 6.30 5.92 17.80
N MET A 282 6.80 6.54 16.73
CA MET A 282 8.15 7.10 16.73
C MET A 282 8.21 8.24 17.76
N THR A 283 8.40 7.93 19.03
CA THR A 283 8.79 8.92 20.04
C THR A 283 10.27 9.19 19.85
N TYR A 284 10.61 10.43 19.52
CA TYR A 284 12.00 10.89 19.44
C TYR A 284 12.74 10.85 20.78
N SER A 285 12.10 10.49 21.90
CA SER A 285 12.84 10.26 23.15
C SER A 285 13.27 8.80 23.29
N PHE A 286 14.59 8.63 23.26
CA PHE A 286 15.33 7.41 23.60
C PHE A 286 15.04 6.87 25.02
N SER A 287 14.34 7.64 25.85
CA SER A 287 14.06 7.35 27.26
C SER A 287 13.21 6.09 27.48
N ASP A 288 12.44 5.67 26.47
CA ASP A 288 11.53 4.51 26.58
C ASP A 288 12.22 3.19 26.14
N CYS A 289 13.48 3.24 25.69
CA CYS A 289 14.25 2.08 25.21
C CYS A 289 15.74 2.18 25.60
N PRO A 290 16.11 1.92 26.87
CA PRO A 290 17.49 2.07 27.36
C PRO A 290 18.53 1.15 26.70
N ASN A 291 18.10 0.19 25.87
CA ASN A 291 18.96 -0.78 25.18
C ASN A 291 18.94 -0.64 23.63
N ALA A 292 18.38 0.45 23.08
CA ALA A 292 18.38 0.68 21.64
C ALA A 292 19.79 1.04 21.15
N VAL A 293 20.53 0.06 20.62
CA VAL A 293 21.85 0.30 20.01
C VAL A 293 21.66 0.74 18.57
N THR A 294 22.02 1.98 18.24
CA THR A 294 22.16 2.43 16.85
C THR A 294 23.43 1.82 16.24
N MET A 295 23.33 1.25 15.05
CA MET A 295 24.47 0.61 14.35
C MET A 295 25.36 1.58 13.56
N ASP A 296 25.17 2.90 13.67
CA ASP A 296 25.98 3.88 12.94
C ASP A 296 26.30 5.19 13.65
N GLY A 297 25.95 5.36 14.94
CA GLY A 297 26.46 6.48 15.75
C GLY A 297 26.23 7.88 15.16
N MET A 298 25.22 8.07 14.31
CA MET A 298 24.85 9.38 13.79
C MET A 298 23.52 9.85 14.39
N ASP A 299 23.67 10.92 15.15
CA ASP A 299 22.71 11.67 15.93
C ASP A 299 21.36 11.92 15.25
N GLY A 300 20.29 11.39 15.86
CA GLY A 300 18.93 11.92 15.73
C GLY A 300 18.64 12.93 16.83
N CYS A 301 19.50 13.93 17.01
CA CYS A 301 19.32 14.99 18.01
C CYS A 301 18.18 15.92 17.61
N GLY A 302 16.98 15.67 18.15
CA GLY A 302 15.96 16.69 18.37
C GLY A 302 16.06 17.20 19.80
N ASN A 303 16.53 18.44 19.98
CA ASN A 303 16.69 19.05 21.30
C ASN A 303 15.33 19.49 21.86
N GLY A 304 14.81 18.72 22.83
CA GLY A 304 13.76 19.15 23.73
C GLY A 304 12.87 17.98 24.17
N PRO A 305 12.57 17.82 25.47
CA PRO A 305 11.50 16.94 25.89
C PRO A 305 10.20 17.48 25.28
N THR A 306 9.70 16.84 24.24
CA THR A 306 8.33 17.10 23.77
C THR A 306 7.39 16.67 24.89
N GLU A 307 6.40 17.51 25.19
CA GLU A 307 5.36 17.26 26.19
C GLU A 307 4.88 15.80 26.15
N HIS A 308 4.64 15.22 27.33
CA HIS A 308 4.04 13.90 27.49
C HIS A 308 2.69 13.83 26.76
N TYR A 309 2.68 13.52 25.46
CA TYR A 309 1.49 13.06 24.75
C TYR A 309 1.18 11.63 25.23
N ASN A 310 0.76 11.51 26.48
CA ASN A 310 0.40 10.26 27.16
C ASN A 310 -1.01 9.74 26.79
N HIS A 311 -1.47 10.02 25.57
CA HIS A 311 -2.51 9.24 24.92
C HIS A 311 -1.94 8.68 23.61
N LYS A 312 -0.96 7.79 23.77
CA LYS A 312 -0.36 6.95 22.73
C LYS A 312 -1.42 6.04 22.09
N SER A 313 -2.15 6.52 21.09
CA SER A 313 -3.20 5.76 20.40
C SER A 313 -2.63 4.92 19.26
N TYR A 314 -2.33 3.67 19.54
CA TYR A 314 -2.01 2.68 18.51
C TYR A 314 -3.27 2.30 17.72
N GLY A 315 -3.15 2.02 16.43
CA GLY A 315 -4.34 1.63 15.67
C GLY A 315 -4.22 1.70 14.16
N PHE A 316 -5.38 1.64 13.54
CA PHE A 316 -5.55 1.67 12.09
C PHE A 316 -6.92 2.25 11.73
N ALA A 317 -7.15 2.51 10.44
CA ALA A 317 -8.46 2.93 9.96
C ALA A 317 -9.12 1.81 9.12
N LEU A 318 -10.43 1.62 9.29
CA LEU A 318 -11.27 0.90 8.34
C LEU A 318 -12.10 1.93 7.58
N ILE A 319 -12.04 1.90 6.25
CA ILE A 319 -12.71 2.87 5.39
C ILE A 319 -13.69 2.14 4.49
N THR A 320 -14.95 2.57 4.52
CA THR A 320 -15.99 2.15 3.57
C THR A 320 -16.25 3.30 2.60
N VAL A 321 -16.25 3.02 1.29
CA VAL A 321 -16.53 3.99 0.23
C VAL A 321 -17.66 3.47 -0.65
N ALA A 322 -18.71 4.25 -0.82
CA ALA A 322 -19.77 3.99 -1.80
C ALA A 322 -19.26 4.33 -3.21
N LYS A 323 -19.50 3.44 -4.18
CA LYS A 323 -18.99 3.59 -5.56
C LYS A 323 -19.70 4.71 -6.33
N ASP A 324 -20.99 4.92 -6.05
CA ASP A 324 -21.85 5.82 -6.82
C ASP A 324 -21.61 7.31 -6.53
N ASP A 325 -21.48 7.68 -5.26
CA ASP A 325 -21.39 9.07 -4.81
C ASP A 325 -20.10 9.39 -4.03
N ASN A 326 -19.25 8.37 -3.81
CA ASN A 326 -18.06 8.45 -2.96
C ASN A 326 -18.32 8.89 -1.51
N ALA A 327 -19.55 8.70 -1.01
CA ALA A 327 -19.81 8.76 0.41
C ALA A 327 -18.89 7.78 1.13
N LYS A 328 -18.38 8.21 2.29
CA LYS A 328 -17.36 7.48 3.02
C LYS A 328 -17.65 7.50 4.50
N GLN A 329 -17.43 6.34 5.12
CA GLN A 329 -17.42 6.15 6.55
C GLN A 329 -16.00 5.78 6.95
N VAL A 330 -15.46 6.48 7.94
CA VAL A 330 -14.12 6.21 8.47
C VAL A 330 -14.27 5.72 9.89
N GLU A 331 -13.75 4.53 10.17
CA GLU A 331 -13.67 3.97 11.51
C GLU A 331 -12.22 3.98 11.96
N LEU A 332 -11.92 4.62 13.09
CA LEU A 332 -10.60 4.63 13.71
C LEU A 332 -10.59 3.58 14.82
N HIS A 333 -9.92 2.46 14.55
CA HIS A 333 -9.77 1.35 15.50
C HIS A 333 -8.53 1.63 16.36
N THR A 334 -8.75 1.99 17.62
CA THR A 334 -7.70 2.38 18.56
C THR A 334 -7.48 1.29 19.60
N TYR A 335 -6.24 0.88 19.78
CA TYR A 335 -5.83 -0.07 20.81
C TYR A 335 -5.39 0.66 22.07
N HIS A 336 -5.95 0.25 23.19
CA HIS A 336 -5.57 0.73 24.51
C HIS A 336 -4.97 -0.41 25.31
N HIS A 337 -3.84 -0.16 25.94
CA HIS A 337 -3.22 -1.06 26.91
C HIS A 337 -3.08 -0.32 28.24
N TYR A 338 -3.56 -0.93 29.31
CA TYR A 338 -3.55 -0.36 30.66
C TYR A 338 -2.43 -1.01 31.49
N GLU A 339 -1.91 -0.26 32.47
CA GLU A 339 -0.84 -0.73 33.38
C GLU A 339 -1.22 -2.01 34.15
N ASN A 340 -2.52 -2.27 34.34
CA ASN A 340 -3.02 -3.50 34.95
C ASN A 340 -3.03 -4.73 34.01
N GLY A 341 -2.41 -4.63 32.84
CA GLY A 341 -2.28 -5.69 31.84
C GLY A 341 -3.52 -5.91 30.97
N ARG A 342 -4.62 -5.17 31.20
CA ARG A 342 -5.81 -5.25 30.33
C ARG A 342 -5.57 -4.50 29.03
N SER A 343 -6.15 -5.02 27.95
CA SER A 343 -6.22 -4.32 26.68
C SER A 343 -7.61 -4.37 26.07
N HIS A 344 -7.95 -3.37 25.27
CA HIS A 344 -9.18 -3.34 24.49
C HIS A 344 -9.04 -2.49 23.22
N TRP A 345 -10.01 -2.65 22.32
CA TRP A 345 -10.13 -1.88 21.10
C TRP A 345 -11.34 -0.96 21.18
N ASP A 346 -11.12 0.33 20.96
CA ASP A 346 -12.18 1.32 20.74
C ASP A 346 -12.35 1.60 19.25
N VAL A 347 -13.56 1.96 18.83
CA VAL A 347 -13.89 2.28 17.43
C VAL A 347 -14.61 3.62 17.36
N GLN A 348 -13.91 4.64 16.88
CA GLN A 348 -14.51 5.94 16.61
C GLN A 348 -14.98 6.01 15.16
N ILE A 349 -16.25 6.36 14.95
CA ILE A 349 -16.86 6.51 13.61
C ILE A 349 -16.91 8.00 13.24
N GLY A 350 -16.42 8.35 12.05
CA GLY A 350 -16.28 9.74 11.56
C GLY A 350 -16.77 10.00 10.15
#